data_AF-A0A9J6AMA3-F1
#
_entry.id   AF-A0A9J6AMA3-F1
#
_cell.length_a   1.000
_cell.length_b   1.000
_cell.length_c   1.000
_cell.angle_alpha   90.00
_cell.angle_beta   90.00
_cell.angle_gamma   90.00
#
_symmetry.space_group_name_H-M   'P 1'
#
loop_
_entity.id
_entity.type
_entity.pdbx_description
1 polymer ?
#
loop_
_entity_poly.entity_id
_entity_poly.type
_entity_poly.pdbx_seq_one_letter_code
_entity_poly.pdbx_strand_id
1 'polypeptide(L)'
;MAKSNVGVTSFLVLATILAILPSKTQSLMPFTRPFFDLMFPQDDPFKILEQNPLTIPKGIDQSMALLARSDWKETSKEHIISLDIPGMKKEDIKIEVEENRVLRISGERKTEMENIEGEKWHRVERTSGKFWRQFKLPRNVDLEHIKANLENGVLKITVPKLAEEEKKQSKVISIYEEVNGAGGEDIKATM
;
A
#
# COMPACT_ATOMS: atom_id res chain seq x y z
N MET A 1 29.45 -76.23 7.94
CA MET A 1 28.08 -75.81 7.61
C MET A 1 28.14 -74.34 7.20
N ALA A 2 28.26 -74.06 5.90
CA ALA A 2 27.96 -72.76 5.26
C ALA A 2 28.02 -72.95 3.73
N LYS A 3 26.84 -73.17 3.12
CA LYS A 3 26.53 -72.91 1.71
C LYS A 3 26.30 -71.38 1.59
N SER A 4 26.41 -70.63 0.50
CA SER A 4 26.68 -70.77 -0.94
C SER A 4 26.71 -69.30 -1.44
N ASN A 5 27.76 -68.79 -2.09
CA ASN A 5 28.07 -68.85 -3.52
C ASN A 5 27.41 -67.75 -4.38
N VAL A 6 28.24 -67.15 -5.25
CA VAL A 6 27.93 -66.35 -6.48
C VAL A 6 27.39 -64.92 -6.22
N GLY A 7 27.88 -63.81 -6.77
CA GLY A 7 28.74 -63.55 -7.94
C GLY A 7 28.07 -62.48 -8.82
N VAL A 8 28.88 -61.68 -9.52
CA VAL A 8 28.58 -60.86 -10.72
C VAL A 8 28.37 -59.34 -10.53
N THR A 9 29.29 -58.63 -11.17
CA THR A 9 29.43 -57.20 -11.49
C THR A 9 28.46 -56.71 -12.60
N SER A 10 28.08 -55.42 -12.60
CA SER A 10 27.61 -54.68 -13.80
C SER A 10 27.74 -53.15 -13.56
N PHE A 11 28.66 -52.42 -14.23
CA PHE A 11 28.46 -51.53 -15.41
C PHE A 11 27.38 -50.43 -15.19
N LEU A 12 27.48 -49.13 -15.53
CA LEU A 12 28.37 -48.28 -16.34
C LEU A 12 27.84 -46.81 -16.27
N VAL A 13 28.73 -45.82 -16.05
CA VAL A 13 28.91 -44.46 -16.68
C VAL A 13 27.73 -43.48 -17.02
N LEU A 14 28.06 -42.17 -16.88
CA LEU A 14 27.58 -40.95 -17.59
C LEU A 14 26.34 -40.23 -17.00
N ALA A 15 26.18 -38.89 -16.98
CA ALA A 15 26.91 -37.77 -17.57
C ALA A 15 26.63 -36.46 -16.77
N THR A 16 27.66 -35.64 -16.57
CA THR A 16 27.59 -34.21 -16.24
C THR A 16 27.24 -33.38 -17.48
N ILE A 17 26.31 -32.42 -17.40
CA ILE A 17 26.40 -31.16 -18.17
C ILE A 17 25.93 -29.97 -17.31
N LEU A 18 26.90 -29.13 -16.98
CA LEU A 18 26.76 -27.76 -16.49
C LEU A 18 26.60 -26.84 -17.72
N ALA A 19 25.56 -26.01 -17.77
CA ALA A 19 25.46 -24.88 -18.72
C ALA A 19 24.81 -23.70 -17.99
N ILE A 20 25.61 -22.82 -17.39
CA ILE A 20 25.96 -21.48 -17.90
C ILE A 20 24.76 -20.50 -17.90
N LEU A 21 24.71 -19.64 -16.87
CA LEU A 21 24.14 -18.28 -16.90
C LEU A 21 24.87 -17.45 -17.98
N PRO A 22 24.23 -16.50 -18.72
CA PRO A 22 23.75 -15.24 -18.09
C PRO A 22 22.58 -14.51 -18.80
N SER A 23 21.89 -13.62 -18.09
CA SER A 23 21.64 -12.21 -18.52
C SER A 23 20.71 -11.48 -17.55
N LYS A 24 21.10 -10.27 -17.16
CA LYS A 24 20.20 -9.26 -16.61
C LYS A 24 19.14 -8.93 -17.67
N THR A 25 17.87 -9.05 -17.33
CA THR A 25 16.79 -8.28 -17.97
C THR A 25 15.99 -7.56 -16.89
N GLN A 26 15.94 -6.24 -17.02
CA GLN A 26 14.97 -5.40 -16.34
C GLN A 26 13.61 -5.51 -17.04
N SER A 27 12.57 -5.46 -16.21
CA SER A 27 11.25 -4.89 -16.48
C SER A 27 10.06 -5.84 -16.70
N LEU A 28 9.07 -5.61 -15.83
CA LEU A 28 7.62 -5.51 -16.08
C LEU A 28 6.84 -6.79 -16.42
N MET A 29 6.61 -7.60 -15.39
CA MET A 29 5.25 -8.10 -15.16
C MET A 29 4.81 -7.75 -13.74
N PRO A 30 3.75 -6.94 -13.56
CA PRO A 30 3.03 -6.92 -12.30
C PRO A 30 2.16 -8.19 -12.23
N PHE A 31 1.82 -8.61 -11.03
CA PHE A 31 0.93 -9.75 -10.73
C PHE A 31 1.59 -11.13 -10.76
N THR A 32 2.03 -11.56 -9.58
CA THR A 32 2.22 -12.98 -9.27
C THR A 32 0.86 -13.70 -9.32
N ARG A 33 0.42 -14.12 -10.51
CA ARG A 33 -0.64 -15.13 -10.59
C ARG A 33 -0.02 -16.49 -10.20
N PRO A 34 -0.58 -17.21 -9.20
CA PRO A 34 -0.09 -18.55 -8.90
C PRO A 34 -0.37 -19.47 -10.10
N PHE A 35 0.57 -20.38 -10.39
CA PHE A 35 0.55 -21.28 -11.55
C PHE A 35 -0.78 -22.05 -11.75
N PHE A 36 -1.49 -22.35 -10.66
CA PHE A 36 -2.81 -23.00 -10.69
C PHE A 36 -3.91 -22.18 -11.38
N ASP A 37 -3.84 -20.84 -11.32
CA ASP A 37 -4.83 -19.92 -11.87
C ASP A 37 -4.71 -19.77 -13.40
N LEU A 38 -3.58 -20.25 -13.97
CA LEU A 38 -3.35 -20.31 -15.41
C LEU A 38 -3.87 -21.61 -16.03
N MET A 39 -3.96 -22.70 -15.25
CA MET A 39 -4.34 -24.02 -15.74
C MET A 39 -5.85 -24.28 -15.75
N PHE A 40 -6.65 -23.53 -14.98
CA PHE A 40 -8.11 -23.74 -14.90
C PHE A 40 -8.85 -22.39 -14.84
N PRO A 41 -9.07 -21.73 -16.00
CA PRO A 41 -9.85 -20.49 -16.06
C PRO A 41 -11.32 -20.84 -15.82
N GLN A 42 -11.79 -20.64 -14.59
CA GLN A 42 -13.21 -20.58 -14.26
C GLN A 42 -13.55 -19.09 -14.15
N ASP A 43 -13.65 -18.43 -15.30
CA ASP A 43 -13.93 -17.01 -15.41
C ASP A 43 -15.41 -16.76 -15.11
N ASP A 44 -15.74 -16.54 -13.84
CA ASP A 44 -16.95 -15.81 -13.47
C ASP A 44 -16.74 -14.33 -13.86
N PRO A 45 -17.46 -13.78 -14.86
CA PRO A 45 -17.27 -12.41 -15.31
C PRO A 45 -17.64 -11.37 -14.23
N PHE A 46 -18.29 -11.79 -13.15
CA PHE A 46 -18.66 -10.92 -12.04
C PHE A 46 -17.60 -10.88 -10.91
N LYS A 47 -16.53 -11.67 -10.98
CA LYS A 47 -15.42 -11.64 -9.99
C LYS A 47 -14.64 -10.31 -9.98
N ILE A 48 -14.74 -9.53 -11.05
CA ILE A 48 -14.23 -8.15 -11.10
C ILE A 48 -15.01 -7.23 -10.15
N LEU A 49 -16.29 -7.54 -9.86
CA LEU A 49 -17.11 -6.79 -8.91
C LEU A 49 -16.87 -7.19 -7.45
N GLU A 50 -16.19 -8.32 -7.21
CA GLU A 50 -15.68 -8.69 -5.88
C GLU A 50 -14.40 -7.94 -5.48
N GLN A 51 -13.91 -7.03 -6.34
CA GLN A 51 -12.94 -6.00 -5.95
C GLN A 51 -13.62 -4.99 -5.03
N ASN A 52 -13.94 -5.45 -3.82
CA ASN A 52 -14.18 -4.62 -2.67
C ASN A 52 -12.97 -3.66 -2.56
N PRO A 53 -13.15 -2.33 -2.47
CA PRO A 53 -12.06 -1.33 -2.48
C PRO A 53 -11.08 -1.44 -1.29
N LEU A 54 -11.12 -2.54 -0.55
CA LEU A 54 -10.27 -2.90 0.57
C LEU A 54 -9.41 -4.14 0.24
N THR A 55 -8.87 -4.24 -0.97
CA THR A 55 -7.82 -5.22 -1.28
C THR A 55 -6.56 -4.85 -0.49
N ILE A 56 -6.49 -5.32 0.75
CA ILE A 56 -5.31 -5.28 1.59
C ILE A 56 -4.24 -6.18 0.93
N PRO A 57 -3.08 -5.66 0.49
CA PRO A 57 -1.98 -6.46 -0.04
C PRO A 57 -1.72 -7.71 0.82
N LYS A 58 -1.58 -8.89 0.19
CA LYS A 58 -1.14 -10.11 0.88
C LYS A 58 0.23 -9.83 1.53
N GLY A 59 0.24 -9.73 2.86
CA GLY A 59 1.41 -9.33 3.66
C GLY A 59 1.11 -8.23 4.68
N ILE A 60 0.01 -7.48 4.50
CA ILE A 60 -0.56 -6.67 5.57
C ILE A 60 -1.44 -7.60 6.41
N ASP A 61 -1.07 -7.77 7.67
CA ASP A 61 -1.89 -8.48 8.65
C ASP A 61 -3.30 -7.86 8.62
N GLN A 62 -4.34 -8.68 8.41
CA GLN A 62 -5.74 -8.21 8.35
C GLN A 62 -6.12 -7.41 9.61
N SER A 63 -5.43 -7.63 10.74
CA SER A 63 -5.56 -6.84 11.97
C SER A 63 -5.26 -5.34 11.76
N MET A 64 -4.38 -5.00 10.83
CA MET A 64 -3.94 -3.63 10.53
C MET A 64 -5.05 -2.75 9.95
N ALA A 65 -5.94 -3.33 9.14
CA ALA A 65 -7.03 -2.60 8.52
C ALA A 65 -8.22 -2.40 9.47
N LEU A 66 -8.36 -3.28 10.47
CA LEU A 66 -9.45 -3.25 11.45
C LEU A 66 -9.16 -2.30 12.62
N LEU A 67 -7.90 -2.06 12.94
CA LEU A 67 -7.46 -1.14 13.99
C LEU A 67 -7.29 0.29 13.47
N ALA A 68 -7.52 1.28 14.35
CA ALA A 68 -7.30 2.70 14.05
C ALA A 68 -8.06 3.18 12.80
N ARG A 69 -9.37 2.98 12.79
CA ARG A 69 -10.28 3.61 11.81
C ARG A 69 -10.12 5.12 11.89
N SER A 70 -10.15 5.78 10.75
CA SER A 70 -9.74 7.18 10.67
C SER A 70 -10.57 8.00 9.71
N ASP A 71 -10.84 9.24 10.10
CA ASP A 71 -11.46 10.26 9.28
C ASP A 71 -10.50 11.42 9.04
N TRP A 72 -10.63 12.06 7.88
CA TRP A 72 -9.88 13.27 7.54
C TRP A 72 -10.85 14.33 6.98
N LYS A 73 -10.84 15.51 7.61
CA LYS A 73 -11.55 16.70 7.13
C LYS A 73 -10.61 17.89 6.98
N GLU A 74 -11.03 18.83 6.15
CA GLU A 74 -10.33 20.08 5.88
C GLU A 74 -11.26 21.26 6.20
N THR A 75 -10.69 22.31 6.79
CA THR A 75 -11.34 23.61 6.96
C THR A 75 -10.56 24.68 6.21
N SER A 76 -11.02 25.94 6.24
CA SER A 76 -10.24 27.05 5.69
C SER A 76 -8.89 27.26 6.39
N LYS A 77 -8.75 26.82 7.66
CA LYS A 77 -7.57 27.12 8.49
C LYS A 77 -6.66 25.92 8.74
N GLU A 78 -7.17 24.69 8.63
CA GLU A 78 -6.46 23.50 9.09
C GLU A 78 -7.04 22.21 8.51
N HIS A 79 -6.22 21.16 8.53
CA HIS A 79 -6.64 19.78 8.36
C HIS A 79 -6.79 19.11 9.72
N ILE A 80 -7.85 18.30 9.88
CA ILE A 80 -8.12 17.56 11.11
C ILE A 80 -8.25 16.09 10.75
N ILE A 81 -7.37 15.26 11.32
CA ILE A 81 -7.34 13.81 11.16
C ILE A 81 -7.72 13.19 12.51
N SER A 82 -8.71 12.30 12.53
CA SER A 82 -9.18 11.64 13.76
C SER A 82 -9.04 10.13 13.62
N LEU A 83 -8.58 9.43 14.66
CA LEU A 83 -8.43 7.98 14.68
C LEU A 83 -9.07 7.39 15.94
N ASP A 84 -9.85 6.32 15.77
CA ASP A 84 -10.42 5.55 16.87
C ASP A 84 -9.41 4.54 17.41
N ILE A 85 -8.90 4.79 18.61
CA ILE A 85 -7.89 3.96 19.29
C ILE A 85 -8.26 3.69 20.76
N PRO A 86 -9.43 3.06 21.02
CA PRO A 86 -9.94 2.89 22.36
C PRO A 86 -9.07 1.98 23.23
N GLY A 87 -8.80 2.44 24.45
CA GLY A 87 -8.02 1.72 25.46
C GLY A 87 -6.50 1.80 25.28
N MET A 88 -6.03 2.65 24.37
CA MET A 88 -4.59 2.90 24.19
C MET A 88 -4.15 4.13 24.98
N LYS A 89 -2.90 4.13 25.44
CA LYS A 89 -2.29 5.28 26.08
C LYS A 89 -1.40 6.03 25.08
N LYS A 90 -1.01 7.27 25.40
CA LYS A 90 -0.21 8.14 24.50
C LYS A 90 1.15 7.51 24.14
N GLU A 91 1.69 6.71 25.03
CA GLU A 91 2.96 6.00 24.97
C GLU A 91 2.91 4.76 24.07
N ASP A 92 1.72 4.24 23.78
CA ASP A 92 1.53 3.14 22.82
C ASP A 92 1.44 3.65 21.37
N ILE A 93 1.56 4.97 21.16
CA ILE A 93 1.34 5.65 19.89
C ILE A 93 2.57 6.48 19.52
N LYS A 94 2.96 6.38 18.25
CA LYS A 94 4.01 7.21 17.65
C LYS A 94 3.43 8.02 16.49
N ILE A 95 3.74 9.31 16.46
CA ILE A 95 3.34 10.22 15.39
C ILE A 95 4.60 10.86 14.84
N GLU A 96 4.80 10.76 13.53
CA GLU A 96 5.99 11.23 12.83
C GLU A 96 5.59 11.95 11.53
N VAL A 97 6.39 12.93 11.12
CA VAL A 97 6.30 13.52 9.79
C VAL A 97 7.58 13.20 9.05
N GLU A 98 7.47 12.46 7.94
CA GLU A 98 8.58 12.14 7.06
C GLU A 98 8.90 13.34 6.13
N GLU A 99 10.13 13.41 5.60
CA GLU A 99 10.63 14.53 4.78
C GLU A 99 9.73 14.86 3.58
N ASN A 100 9.07 13.86 3.03
CA ASN A 100 8.15 14.00 1.91
C ASN A 100 6.76 14.54 2.32
N ARG A 101 6.57 15.05 3.54
CA ARG A 101 5.26 15.48 4.10
C ARG A 101 4.26 14.33 4.27
N VAL A 102 4.75 13.16 4.65
CA VAL A 102 3.88 12.05 5.04
C VAL A 102 3.76 12.04 6.56
N LEU A 103 2.56 12.30 7.06
CA LEU A 103 2.21 12.10 8.45
C LEU A 103 1.97 10.61 8.69
N ARG A 104 2.81 9.99 9.50
CA ARG A 104 2.72 8.58 9.90
C ARG A 104 2.26 8.49 11.35
N ILE A 105 1.18 7.75 11.57
CA ILE A 105 0.70 7.36 12.89
C ILE A 105 0.89 5.86 13.01
N SER A 106 1.57 5.39 14.04
CA SER A 106 1.74 3.96 14.31
C SER A 106 1.54 3.67 15.79
N GLY A 107 1.24 2.41 16.11
CA GLY A 107 1.07 1.98 17.48
C GLY A 107 0.77 0.49 17.57
N GLU A 108 0.65 0.00 18.79
CA GLU A 108 0.31 -1.39 19.07
C GLU A 108 -0.73 -1.47 20.17
N ARG A 109 -1.88 -2.07 19.85
CA ARG A 109 -2.88 -2.42 20.86
C ARG A 109 -2.52 -3.79 21.40
N LYS A 110 -2.08 -3.83 22.66
CA LYS A 110 -1.76 -5.09 23.34
C LYS A 110 -3.02 -5.91 23.60
N THR A 111 -2.87 -7.22 23.51
CA THR A 111 -3.92 -8.17 23.87
C THR A 111 -3.83 -8.47 25.36
N GLU A 112 -4.96 -8.42 26.07
CA GLU A 112 -5.05 -8.86 27.48
C GLU A 112 -5.08 -10.39 27.62
N MET A 113 -5.00 -11.13 26.50
CA MET A 113 -5.10 -12.59 26.43
C MET A 113 -3.74 -13.24 26.69
N GLU A 114 -3.06 -12.84 27.75
CA GLU A 114 -2.08 -13.74 28.36
C GLU A 114 -2.88 -14.91 28.95
N ASN A 115 -2.41 -16.15 28.78
CA ASN A 115 -3.03 -17.31 29.41
C ASN A 115 -2.82 -17.22 30.92
N ILE A 116 -3.61 -16.39 31.58
CA ILE A 116 -3.64 -16.27 33.03
C ILE A 116 -4.28 -17.55 33.55
N GLU A 117 -3.51 -18.27 34.36
CA GLU A 117 -3.94 -19.54 34.94
C GLU A 117 -5.22 -19.32 35.76
N GLY A 118 -6.30 -20.02 35.40
CA GLY A 118 -7.61 -19.87 36.02
C GLY A 118 -8.62 -19.01 35.24
N GLU A 119 -8.23 -18.35 34.15
CA GLU A 119 -9.15 -17.58 33.31
C GLU A 119 -9.63 -18.37 32.07
N LYS A 120 -10.91 -18.23 31.73
CA LYS A 120 -11.52 -18.84 30.53
C LYS A 120 -12.19 -17.78 29.67
N TRP A 121 -11.65 -17.58 28.47
CA TRP A 121 -12.25 -16.73 27.46
C TRP A 121 -13.50 -17.39 26.87
N HIS A 122 -14.66 -16.73 27.00
CA HIS A 122 -15.90 -17.18 26.37
C HIS A 122 -16.11 -16.60 24.97
N ARG A 123 -15.58 -15.40 24.70
CA ARG A 123 -15.71 -14.70 23.43
C ARG A 123 -14.66 -13.61 23.29
N VAL A 124 -14.18 -13.40 22.07
CA VAL A 124 -13.13 -12.43 21.74
C VAL A 124 -13.49 -11.76 20.43
N GLU A 125 -13.96 -10.52 20.51
CA GLU A 125 -14.34 -9.73 19.33
C GLU A 125 -13.38 -8.57 19.07
N ARG A 126 -12.71 -8.10 20.13
CA ARG A 126 -11.82 -6.96 20.07
C ARG A 126 -10.55 -7.37 19.35
N THR A 127 -10.24 -6.67 18.26
CA THR A 127 -8.96 -6.80 17.57
C THR A 127 -7.85 -6.17 18.42
N SER A 128 -6.69 -6.82 18.40
CA SER A 128 -5.42 -6.38 18.98
C SER A 128 -4.32 -6.56 17.93
N GLY A 129 -3.18 -5.90 18.12
CA GLY A 129 -2.05 -5.94 17.20
C GLY A 129 -1.52 -4.56 16.84
N LYS A 130 -0.55 -4.56 15.91
CA LYS A 130 0.11 -3.36 15.42
C LYS A 130 -0.74 -2.68 14.36
N PHE A 131 -0.76 -1.34 14.36
CA PHE A 131 -1.35 -0.56 13.29
C PHE A 131 -0.43 0.54 12.83
N TRP A 132 -0.64 0.98 11.59
CA TRP A 132 -0.15 2.27 11.12
C TRP A 132 -1.12 2.87 10.09
N ARG A 133 -1.09 4.20 9.99
CA ARG A 133 -1.80 5.01 9.01
C ARG A 133 -0.85 6.08 8.49
N GLN A 134 -0.94 6.37 7.20
CA GLN A 134 -0.16 7.40 6.55
C GLN A 134 -1.07 8.36 5.81
N PHE A 135 -0.81 9.65 5.97
CA PHE A 135 -1.53 10.73 5.31
C PHE A 135 -0.52 11.63 4.60
N LYS A 136 -0.67 11.78 3.28
CA LYS A 136 0.13 12.74 2.52
C LYS A 136 -0.44 14.14 2.74
N LEU A 137 0.30 14.98 3.45
CA LEU A 137 -0.14 16.34 3.72
C LEU A 137 0.05 17.24 2.48
N PRO A 138 -0.85 18.21 2.24
CA PRO A 138 -0.70 19.21 1.20
C PRO A 138 0.56 20.07 1.37
N ARG A 139 0.84 20.93 0.38
CA ARG A 139 2.03 21.80 0.43
C ARG A 139 1.86 22.98 1.38
N ASN A 140 0.63 23.43 1.59
CA ASN A 140 0.26 24.64 2.30
C ASN A 140 -0.05 24.40 3.78
N VAL A 141 0.66 23.48 4.43
CA VAL A 141 0.50 23.19 5.85
C VAL A 141 1.73 23.60 6.64
N ASP A 142 1.49 24.03 7.87
CA ASP A 142 2.52 24.32 8.86
C ASP A 142 2.87 23.03 9.61
N LEU A 143 4.04 22.48 9.29
CA LEU A 143 4.51 21.22 9.88
C LEU A 143 5.09 21.40 11.29
N GLU A 144 5.49 22.62 11.66
CA GLU A 144 6.11 22.91 12.95
C GLU A 144 5.05 23.00 14.05
N HIS A 145 3.82 23.39 13.70
CA HIS A 145 2.73 23.63 14.64
C HIS A 145 1.65 22.54 14.65
N ILE A 146 1.98 21.33 14.24
CA ILE A 146 1.07 20.17 14.33
C ILE A 146 0.79 19.85 15.80
N LYS A 147 -0.48 19.62 16.14
CA LYS A 147 -0.92 19.27 17.50
C LYS A 147 -1.64 17.94 17.49
N ALA A 148 -1.42 17.14 18.54
CA ALA A 148 -2.13 15.89 18.76
C ALA A 148 -2.79 15.89 20.14
N ASN A 149 -4.03 15.41 20.21
CA ASN A 149 -4.79 15.26 21.44
C ASN A 149 -5.47 13.89 21.44
N LEU A 150 -5.35 13.16 22.56
CA LEU A 150 -6.02 11.88 22.76
C LEU A 150 -7.03 12.03 23.89
N GLU A 151 -8.30 11.91 23.56
CA GLU A 151 -9.40 12.07 24.51
C GLU A 151 -10.49 11.04 24.22
N ASN A 152 -11.01 10.38 25.26
CA ASN A 152 -12.10 9.41 25.17
C ASN A 152 -11.87 8.29 24.12
N GLY A 153 -10.62 7.87 23.93
CA GLY A 153 -10.24 6.83 22.95
C GLY A 153 -10.14 7.32 21.51
N VAL A 154 -10.22 8.62 21.25
CA VAL A 154 -10.07 9.22 19.91
C VAL A 154 -8.81 10.08 19.87
N LEU A 155 -7.89 9.76 18.96
CA LEU A 155 -6.73 10.58 18.64
C LEU A 155 -7.10 11.60 17.59
N LYS A 156 -7.01 12.88 17.92
CA LYS A 156 -7.22 14.01 17.01
C LYS A 156 -5.89 14.70 16.73
N ILE A 157 -5.52 14.74 15.45
CA ILE A 157 -4.34 15.44 14.93
C ILE A 157 -4.83 16.66 14.15
N THR A 158 -4.34 17.83 14.56
CA THR A 158 -4.65 19.12 13.95
C THR A 158 -3.41 19.64 13.25
N VAL A 159 -3.53 19.87 11.95
CA VAL A 159 -2.45 20.33 11.06
C VAL A 159 -2.84 21.70 10.52
N PRO A 160 -2.31 22.79 11.08
CA PRO A 160 -2.62 24.15 10.63
C PRO A 160 -2.18 24.37 9.19
N LYS A 161 -2.90 25.23 8.46
CA LYS A 161 -2.44 25.74 7.17
C LYS A 161 -1.49 26.90 7.38
N LEU A 162 -0.52 27.04 6.48
CA LEU A 162 0.27 28.27 6.40
C LEU A 162 -0.67 29.43 6.07
N ALA A 163 -0.40 30.62 6.62
CA ALA A 163 -1.14 31.82 6.28
C ALA A 163 -1.15 31.99 4.74
N GLU A 164 -2.34 32.07 4.17
CA GLU A 164 -2.55 32.02 2.73
C GLU A 164 -1.96 33.29 2.09
N GLU A 165 -0.95 33.15 1.22
CA GLU A 165 -0.78 34.11 0.12
C GLU A 165 -2.02 33.96 -0.76
N GLU A 166 -2.69 35.09 -1.04
CA GLU A 166 -3.98 35.20 -1.70
C GLU A 166 -4.26 34.11 -2.74
N LYS A 167 -5.40 33.42 -2.60
CA LYS A 167 -5.90 32.42 -3.56
C LYS A 167 -5.75 32.96 -4.98
N LYS A 168 -4.74 32.46 -5.71
CA LYS A 168 -4.56 32.79 -7.12
C LYS A 168 -5.83 32.34 -7.85
N GLN A 169 -6.59 33.31 -8.37
CA GLN A 169 -7.79 33.02 -9.15
C GLN A 169 -7.43 32.11 -10.32
N SER A 170 -8.31 31.16 -10.63
CA SER A 170 -8.12 30.21 -11.73
C SER A 170 -7.90 30.97 -13.03
N LYS A 171 -6.73 30.78 -13.66
CA LYS A 171 -6.43 31.34 -14.97
C LYS A 171 -7.05 30.44 -16.04
N VAL A 172 -8.00 30.99 -16.81
CA VAL A 172 -8.53 30.32 -18.00
C VAL A 172 -7.42 30.30 -19.06
N ILE A 173 -7.10 29.12 -19.58
CA ILE A 173 -6.12 28.93 -20.67
C ILE A 173 -6.91 28.67 -21.94
N SER A 174 -6.70 29.50 -22.96
CA SER A 174 -7.28 29.32 -24.29
C SER A 174 -6.50 28.27 -25.09
N ILE A 175 -7.22 27.39 -25.79
CA ILE A 175 -6.65 26.44 -26.75
C ILE A 175 -6.53 27.15 -28.10
N TYR A 176 -5.37 27.04 -28.77
CA TYR A 176 -5.17 27.51 -30.13
C TYR A 176 -5.05 26.32 -31.10
N GLU A 177 -5.61 26.47 -32.30
CA GLU A 177 -5.43 25.53 -33.41
C GLU A 177 -4.24 25.97 -34.25
N GLU A 178 -3.27 25.07 -34.45
CA GLU A 178 -2.23 25.25 -35.47
C GLU A 178 -2.87 25.06 -36.85
N VAL A 179 -3.02 26.16 -37.58
CA VAL A 179 -3.39 26.10 -39.00
C VAL A 179 -2.19 25.54 -39.76
N ASN A 180 -2.21 24.24 -40.04
CA ASN A 180 -1.33 23.63 -41.01
C ASN A 180 -1.60 24.26 -42.38
N GLY A 181 -0.76 25.22 -42.74
CA GLY A 181 -0.71 25.80 -44.08
C GLY A 181 -0.29 24.73 -45.09
N ALA A 182 -1.28 24.11 -45.72
CA ALA A 182 -1.11 23.32 -46.92
C ALA A 182 -2.19 23.73 -47.93
N GLY A 183 -1.77 24.35 -49.04
CA GLY A 183 -2.63 24.56 -50.20
C GLY A 183 -2.40 25.89 -50.92
N GLY A 184 -1.39 25.92 -51.78
CA GLY A 184 -1.14 27.03 -52.70
C GLY A 184 -0.20 26.58 -53.82
N GLU A 185 -0.70 25.63 -54.60
CA GLU A 185 -0.11 25.00 -55.79
C GLU A 185 0.30 26.04 -56.85
N ASP A 186 1.35 25.68 -57.59
CA ASP A 186 1.96 26.42 -58.69
C ASP A 186 0.94 26.92 -59.73
N ILE A 187 1.05 28.19 -60.14
CA ILE A 187 0.51 28.66 -61.44
C ILE A 187 1.64 29.26 -62.26
N LYS A 188 1.80 28.67 -63.45
CA LYS A 188 2.82 28.83 -64.48
C LYS A 188 3.07 30.28 -64.95
N ALA A 189 4.31 30.48 -65.39
CA ALA A 189 4.82 31.62 -66.16
C ALA A 189 4.07 31.90 -67.47
N THR A 190 4.04 33.16 -67.90
CA THR A 190 4.24 33.61 -69.30
C THR A 190 4.72 35.07 -69.28
N MET A 191 5.61 35.39 -70.23
CA MET A 191 6.34 36.65 -70.51
C MET A 191 5.64 37.96 -70.18
#